data_AF-A0A1F9SDV6-F1
#
_entry.id   AF-A0A1F9SDV6-F1
#
_cell.length_a   1.000
_cell.length_b   1.000
_cell.length_c   1.000
_cell.angle_alpha   90.00
_cell.angle_beta   90.00
_cell.angle_gamma   90.00
#
_symmetry.space_group_name_H-M   'P 1'
#
loop_
_entity.id
_entity.type
_entity.pdbx_description
1 polymer ?
#
loop_
_entity_poly.entity_id
_entity_poly.type
_entity_poly.pdbx_seq_one_letter_code
_entity_poly.pdbx_strand_id
1 'polypeptide(L)'
;MKLEVRNISVGSLVTSSVPLVVFVLALLGGVITFMLVPNLQLAPMTFMQKILSVGLYALLYVVLTTAVMVFIAFVYNVLTGVLGLRGVTFDIEEVHQD
;
A
#
# COMPACT_ATOMS: atom_id res chain seq x y z
N MET A 1 21.69 12.90 16.99
CA MET A 1 20.83 13.97 16.41
C MET A 1 19.39 13.51 16.43
N LYS A 2 18.41 14.37 16.78
CA LYS A 2 16.98 14.04 16.71
C LYS A 2 16.40 14.42 15.35
N LEU A 3 16.05 13.43 14.52
CA LEU A 3 15.40 13.65 13.22
C LEU A 3 13.88 13.57 13.40
N GLU A 4 13.14 14.61 12.99
CA GLU A 4 11.67 14.64 13.05
C GLU A 4 11.10 14.62 11.62
N VAL A 5 10.27 13.62 11.31
CA VAL A 5 9.56 13.55 10.02
C VAL A 5 8.32 14.43 10.10
N ARG A 6 8.44 15.69 9.65
CA ARG A 6 7.33 16.65 9.71
C ARG A 6 6.39 16.62 8.50
N ASN A 7 6.83 16.03 7.38
CA ASN A 7 6.05 15.97 6.14
C ASN A 7 6.36 14.69 5.35
N ILE A 8 5.32 14.02 4.86
CA ILE A 8 5.39 12.88 3.96
C ILE A 8 5.06 13.34 2.54
N SER A 9 6.02 13.18 1.61
CA SER A 9 5.79 13.47 0.20
C SER A 9 4.84 12.44 -0.42
N VAL A 10 3.68 12.90 -0.90
CA VAL A 10 2.69 12.07 -1.61
C VAL A 10 3.32 11.43 -2.86
N GLY A 11 4.17 12.18 -3.57
CA GLY A 11 4.89 11.65 -4.73
C GLY A 11 5.76 10.45 -4.38
N SER A 12 6.43 10.49 -3.23
CA SER A 12 7.28 9.37 -2.76
C SER A 12 6.49 8.10 -2.45
N LEU A 13 5.21 8.21 -2.07
CA LEU A 13 4.39 7.02 -1.80
C LEU A 13 3.98 6.33 -3.10
N VAL A 14 3.62 7.12 -4.12
CA VAL A 14 3.16 6.61 -5.42
C VAL A 14 4.31 6.08 -6.27
N THR A 15 5.49 6.70 -6.20
CA THR A 15 6.69 6.24 -6.95
C THR A 15 7.55 5.25 -6.19
N SER A 16 7.20 4.91 -4.95
CA SER A 16 7.90 3.89 -4.18
C SER A 16 7.70 2.48 -4.75
N SER A 17 8.42 1.51 -4.19
CA SER A 17 8.19 0.09 -4.42
C SER A 17 6.88 -0.43 -3.82
N VAL A 18 6.19 0.33 -2.96
CA VAL A 18 5.00 -0.15 -2.23
C VAL A 18 3.84 -0.52 -3.16
N PRO A 19 3.43 0.31 -4.15
CA PRO A 19 2.35 -0.07 -5.07
C PRO A 19 2.68 -1.33 -5.87
N LEU A 20 3.95 -1.53 -6.24
CA LEU A 20 4.40 -2.72 -6.95
C LEU A 20 4.32 -3.97 -6.07
N VAL A 21 4.76 -3.89 -4.81
CA VAL A 21 4.62 -5.00 -3.84
C VAL A 21 3.14 -5.34 -3.64
N VAL A 22 2.30 -4.33 -3.44
CA VAL A 22 0.85 -4.49 -3.30
C VAL A 22 0.25 -5.15 -4.55
N PHE A 23 0.70 -4.78 -5.75
CA PHE A 23 0.24 -5.41 -7.00
C PHE A 23 0.55 -6.90 -7.05
N VAL A 24 1.78 -7.29 -6.72
CA VAL A 24 2.19 -8.70 -6.70
C VAL A 24 1.40 -9.50 -5.67
N LEU A 25 1.21 -8.94 -4.47
CA LEU A 25 0.38 -9.57 -3.44
C LEU A 25 -1.08 -9.70 -3.88
N ALA A 26 -1.61 -8.69 -4.57
CA ALA A 26 -2.97 -8.73 -5.11
C ALA A 26 -3.12 -9.75 -6.24
N LEU A 27 -2.11 -9.94 -7.09
CA LEU A 27 -2.10 -11.02 -8.09
C LEU A 27 -2.14 -12.40 -7.42
N LEU A 28 -1.29 -12.62 -6.40
CA LEU A 28 -1.30 -13.87 -5.64
C LEU A 28 -2.66 -14.11 -4.96
N GLY A 29 -3.21 -13.10 -4.28
CA GLY A 29 -4.53 -13.17 -3.66
C GLY A 29 -5.65 -13.42 -4.67
N GLY A 30 -5.58 -12.80 -5.84
CA GLY A 30 -6.51 -13.02 -6.94
C GLY A 30 -6.44 -14.46 -7.46
N VAL A 31 -5.24 -14.99 -7.73
CA VAL A 31 -5.08 -16.39 -8.16
C VAL A 31 -5.66 -17.35 -7.12
N ILE A 32 -5.37 -17.13 -5.83
CA ILE A 32 -5.93 -17.96 -4.76
C ILE A 32 -7.46 -17.90 -4.77
N THR A 33 -8.03 -16.69 -4.85
CA THR A 33 -9.48 -16.46 -4.76
C THR A 33 -10.25 -17.00 -5.97
N PHE A 34 -9.73 -16.79 -7.19
CA PHE A 34 -10.46 -17.08 -8.42
C PHE A 34 -10.12 -18.44 -9.04
N MET A 35 -8.93 -18.99 -8.75
CA MET A 35 -8.45 -20.24 -9.37
C MET A 35 -8.31 -21.41 -8.38
N LEU A 36 -7.81 -21.17 -7.16
CA LEU A 36 -7.47 -22.26 -6.23
C LEU A 36 -8.61 -22.58 -5.26
N VAL A 37 -9.27 -21.56 -4.71
CA VAL A 37 -10.36 -21.74 -3.74
C VAL A 37 -11.68 -22.01 -4.49
N PRO A 38 -12.32 -23.17 -4.28
CA PRO A 38 -13.60 -23.47 -4.91
C PRO A 38 -14.68 -22.54 -4.35
N ASN A 39 -15.33 -21.78 -5.24
CA ASN A 39 -16.43 -20.88 -4.92
C ASN A 39 -17.59 -21.15 -5.89
N LEU A 40 -18.79 -21.42 -5.33
CA LEU A 40 -20.00 -21.69 -6.10
C LEU A 40 -20.40 -20.51 -7.02
N GLN A 41 -20.07 -19.28 -6.63
CA GLN A 41 -20.32 -18.08 -7.43
C GLN A 41 -19.42 -17.99 -8.67
N LEU A 42 -18.24 -18.64 -8.62
CA LEU A 42 -17.25 -18.66 -9.70
C LEU A 42 -17.33 -19.94 -10.55
N ALA A 43 -18.18 -20.88 -10.17
CA ALA A 43 -18.40 -22.14 -10.87
C ALA A 43 -18.86 -21.97 -12.34
N PRO A 44 -19.74 -21.02 -12.71
CA PRO A 44 -20.15 -20.84 -14.10
C PRO A 44 -19.12 -20.06 -14.94
N MET A 45 -18.05 -19.54 -14.33
CA MET A 45 -17.07 -18.71 -15.05
C MET A 45 -16.09 -19.57 -15.84
N THR A 46 -15.87 -19.21 -17.10
CA THR A 46 -14.83 -19.83 -17.93
C THR A 46 -13.43 -19.48 -17.42
N PHE A 47 -12.44 -20.28 -17.78
CA PHE A 47 -11.05 -20.03 -17.39
C PHE A 47 -10.54 -18.63 -17.78
N MET A 48 -10.90 -18.15 -18.98
CA MET A 48 -10.53 -16.80 -19.45
C MET A 48 -11.20 -15.70 -18.62
N GLN A 49 -12.45 -15.89 -18.20
CA GLN A 49 -13.14 -14.96 -17.30
C GLN A 49 -12.48 -14.93 -15.93
N LYS A 50 -11.97 -16.06 -15.43
CA LYS A 50 -11.22 -16.12 -14.17
C LYS A 50 -9.89 -15.37 -14.26
N ILE A 51 -9.12 -15.53 -15.35
CA ILE A 51 -7.87 -14.76 -15.56
C ILE A 51 -8.16 -13.26 -15.59
N LEU A 52 -9.18 -12.85 -16.34
CA LEU A 52 -9.59 -11.45 -16.40
C LEU A 52 -9.96 -10.91 -15.02
N SER A 53 -10.67 -11.72 -14.22
CA SER A 53 -11.06 -11.37 -12.85
C SER A 53 -9.86 -11.20 -11.93
N VAL A 54 -8.83 -12.04 -12.04
CA VAL A 54 -7.56 -11.88 -11.31
C VAL A 54 -6.90 -10.54 -11.66
N GLY A 55 -6.84 -10.20 -12.95
CA GLY A 55 -6.27 -8.94 -13.41
C GLY A 55 -7.02 -7.72 -12.90
N LEU A 56 -8.35 -7.71 -13.05
CA LEU A 56 -9.21 -6.62 -12.57
C LEU A 56 -9.16 -6.47 -11.04
N TYR A 57 -9.14 -7.60 -10.32
CA TYR A 57 -8.96 -7.62 -8.87
C TYR A 57 -7.64 -6.98 -8.47
N ALA A 58 -6.53 -7.39 -9.08
CA ALA A 58 -5.21 -6.87 -8.74
C ALA A 58 -5.08 -5.37 -9.02
N LEU A 59 -5.61 -4.91 -10.17
CA LEU A 59 -5.63 -3.49 -10.53
C LEU A 59 -6.46 -2.67 -9.54
N LEU A 60 -7.69 -3.11 -9.26
CA LEU A 60 -8.57 -2.41 -8.31
C LEU A 60 -7.94 -2.36 -6.92
N TYR A 61 -7.34 -3.46 -6.47
CA TYR A 61 -6.72 -3.54 -5.16
C TYR A 61 -5.55 -2.54 -5.01
N VAL A 62 -4.69 -2.41 -6.03
CA VAL A 62 -3.61 -1.41 -6.03
C VAL A 62 -4.18 0.01 -6.01
N VAL A 63 -5.19 0.30 -6.82
CA VAL A 63 -5.79 1.64 -6.87
C VAL A 63 -6.40 2.01 -5.51
N LEU A 64 -7.15 1.10 -4.89
CA LEU A 64 -7.74 1.34 -3.57
C LEU A 64 -6.67 1.51 -2.50
N THR A 65 -5.65 0.64 -2.48
CA THR A 65 -4.58 0.70 -1.48
C THR A 65 -3.76 1.97 -1.62
N THR A 66 -3.43 2.38 -2.84
CA THR A 66 -2.70 3.64 -3.08
C THR A 66 -3.53 4.85 -2.70
N ALA A 67 -4.83 4.89 -3.02
CA ALA A 67 -5.73 5.95 -2.58
C ALA A 67 -5.76 6.08 -1.05
N VAL A 68 -5.86 4.95 -0.33
CA VAL A 68 -5.82 4.93 1.14
C VAL A 68 -4.47 5.42 1.68
N MET A 69 -3.36 4.99 1.10
CA MET A 69 -2.03 5.46 1.53
C MET A 69 -1.86 6.98 1.33
N VAL A 70 -2.32 7.50 0.19
CA VAL A 70 -2.30 8.95 -0.08
C VAL A 70 -3.17 9.70 0.92
N PHE A 71 -4.36 9.17 1.25
CA PHE A 71 -5.25 9.76 2.24
C PHE A 71 -4.62 9.79 3.64
N ILE A 72 -3.98 8.70 4.06
CA ILE A 72 -3.27 8.62 5.35
C ILE A 72 -2.13 9.65 5.39
N ALA A 73 -1.35 9.76 4.32
CA ALA A 73 -0.27 10.74 4.23
C ALA A 73 -0.79 12.17 4.27
N PHE A 74 -1.92 12.45 3.61
CA PHE A 74 -2.60 13.74 3.70
C PHE A 74 -3.01 14.05 5.14
N VAL A 75 -3.67 13.10 5.83
CA VAL A 75 -4.05 13.27 7.25
C VAL A 75 -2.82 13.53 8.11
N TYR A 76 -1.74 12.75 7.96
CA TYR A 76 -0.50 12.96 8.69
C TYR A 76 0.04 14.38 8.50
N ASN A 77 0.13 14.84 7.24
CA ASN A 77 0.63 16.17 6.92
C ASN A 77 -0.25 17.31 7.49
N VAL A 78 -1.58 17.11 7.56
CA VAL A 78 -2.48 18.08 8.21
C VAL A 78 -2.21 18.12 9.71
N LEU A 79 -2.08 16.97 10.36
CA LEU A 79 -1.84 16.88 11.80
C LEU A 79 -0.49 17.48 12.21
N THR A 80 0.59 17.17 11.49
CA THR A 80 1.95 17.64 11.83
C THR A 80 2.26 19.02 11.29
N GLY A 81 1.74 19.37 10.11
CA GLY A 81 2.02 20.63 9.42
C GLY A 81 1.10 21.77 9.82
N VAL A 82 -0.21 21.52 9.92
CA VAL A 82 -1.21 22.58 10.17
C VAL A 82 -1.53 22.73 11.65
N LEU A 83 -1.73 21.61 12.36
CA LEU A 83 -2.09 21.62 13.79
C LEU A 83 -0.87 21.66 14.72
N GLY A 84 0.34 21.56 14.18
CA GLY A 84 1.59 21.66 14.95
C GLY A 84 1.82 20.51 15.94
N LEU A 85 1.14 19.37 15.76
CA LEU A 85 1.42 18.16 16.53
C LEU A 85 2.83 17.66 16.20
N ARG A 86 3.53 17.13 17.19
CA ARG A 86 4.86 16.54 16.99
C ARG A 86 4.76 15.33 16.06
N GLY A 87 5.60 15.32 15.03
CA GLY A 87 5.73 14.18 14.12
C GLY A 87 6.49 13.02 14.75
N VAL A 88 6.71 11.96 13.97
CA VAL A 88 7.56 10.84 14.38
C VAL A 88 9.00 11.33 14.56
N THR A 89 9.54 11.20 15.77
CA THR A 89 10.93 11.55 16.12
C THR A 89 11.78 10.30 16.23
N PHE A 90 12.89 10.26 15.49
CA PHE A 90 13.91 9.23 15.62
C PHE A 90 15.10 9.80 16.40
N ASP A 91 15.49 9.11 17.47
CA ASP A 91 16.74 9.39 18.20
C ASP A 91 17.79 8.40 17.71
N ILE A 92 18.77 8.88 16.94
CA ILE A 92 19.87 8.06 16.46
C ILE A 92 21.02 8.23 17.44
N GLU A 93 21.29 7.17 18.20
CA GLU A 93 22.42 7.08 19.12
C GLU A 93 23.64 6.58 18.33
N GLU A 94 24.62 7.47 18.13
CA GLU A 94 25.87 7.14 17.42
C GLU A 94 26.76 6.31 18.35
N VAL A 95 26.84 5.00 18.09
CA VAL A 95 27.82 4.13 18.75
C VAL A 95 29.22 4.58 18.29
N HIS A 96 29.90 5.35 19.13
CA HIS A 96 31.33 5.62 18.96
C HIS A 96 32.07 4.30 19.21
N GLN A 97 32.61 3.70 18.16
CA GLN A 97 33.59 2.62 18.31
C GLN A 97 34.93 3.27 18.66
N ASP A 98 35.37 3.06 19.91
CA ASP A 98 36.71 3.37 20.40
C ASP A 98 37.81 2.57 19.66
#